data_AF-F0TD27-F1
#
_entry.id   AF-F0TD27-F1
#
_cell.length_a   1.000
_cell.length_b   1.000
_cell.length_c   1.000
_cell.angle_alpha   90.00
_cell.angle_beta   90.00
_cell.angle_gamma   90.00
#
_symmetry.space_group_name_H-M   'P 1'
#
loop_
_entity.id
_entity.type
_entity.pdbx_description
1 polymer ?
#
loop_
_entity_poly.entity_id
_entity_poly.type
_entity_poly.pdbx_seq_one_letter_code
_entity_poly.pdbx_strand_id
1 'polypeptide(L)'
;MKQRLLVMNGQRILQNFIDNEWKTAGLIKKAEEGIKPGIYNIYLAKTAETNNKVYEGLILFIDKQEGLVYQQVNKDFVSHKLELFSPPPPLGKNVSIQYENQEKLNLIKIDAVSNKKTHKI
;
A
#
# COMPACT_ATOMS: atom_id res chain seq x y z
N MET A 1 5.69 16.51 -6.17
CA MET A 1 4.29 16.63 -6.66
C MET A 1 3.37 15.87 -5.71
N LYS A 2 2.15 16.34 -5.43
CA LYS A 2 1.21 15.56 -4.59
C LYS A 2 0.46 14.54 -5.46
N GLN A 3 0.48 13.29 -5.03
CA GLN A 3 -0.20 12.18 -5.69
C GLN A 3 -1.07 11.42 -4.69
N ARG A 4 -2.27 11.00 -5.11
CA ARG A 4 -3.20 10.21 -4.29
C ARG A 4 -3.83 9.10 -5.11
N LEU A 5 -4.36 8.10 -4.41
CA LEU A 5 -5.23 7.08 -4.99
C LEU A 5 -6.66 7.35 -4.55
N LEU A 6 -7.57 7.33 -5.52
CA LEU A 6 -9.00 7.34 -5.28
C LEU A 6 -9.54 5.95 -5.59
N VAL A 7 -10.15 5.30 -4.61
CA VAL A 7 -10.82 4.00 -4.78
C VAL A 7 -12.31 4.19 -4.58
N MET A 8 -13.08 3.87 -5.61
CA MET A 8 -14.55 3.94 -5.57
C MET A 8 -15.13 2.91 -6.53
N ASN A 9 -16.26 2.31 -6.17
CA ASN A 9 -17.00 1.38 -7.04
C ASN A 9 -16.14 0.25 -7.64
N GLY A 10 -15.18 -0.29 -6.87
CA GLY A 10 -14.27 -1.35 -7.33
C GLY A 10 -13.21 -0.89 -8.34
N GLN A 11 -13.04 0.42 -8.54
CA GLN A 11 -12.03 1.03 -9.40
C GLN A 11 -11.02 1.80 -8.56
N ARG A 12 -9.78 1.89 -9.06
CA ARG A 12 -8.68 2.68 -8.52
C ARG A 12 -8.20 3.67 -9.57
N ILE A 13 -8.12 4.93 -9.17
CA ILE A 13 -7.72 6.06 -10.00
C ILE A 13 -6.50 6.72 -9.35
N LEU A 14 -5.40 6.84 -10.07
CA LEU A 14 -4.26 7.65 -9.65
C LEU A 14 -4.55 9.11 -9.99
N GLN A 15 -4.32 10.02 -9.06
CA GLN A 15 -4.53 11.45 -9.29
C GLN A 15 -3.31 12.25 -8.85
N ASN A 16 -2.94 13.24 -9.66
CA ASN A 16 -1.91 14.22 -9.36
C ASN A 16 -2.56 15.56 -9.05
N PHE A 17 -1.99 16.31 -8.11
CA PHE A 17 -2.40 17.69 -7.82
C PHE A 17 -1.65 18.65 -8.74
N ILE A 18 -2.38 19.29 -9.66
CA ILE A 18 -1.87 20.18 -10.71
C ILE A 18 -2.82 21.37 -10.82
N ASP A 19 -2.31 22.59 -10.89
CA ASP A 19 -3.12 23.82 -11.01
C ASP A 19 -4.19 23.95 -9.91
N ASN A 20 -3.85 23.57 -8.67
CA ASN A 20 -4.76 23.51 -7.52
C ASN A 20 -5.93 22.51 -7.63
N GLU A 21 -5.89 21.60 -8.60
CA GLU A 21 -6.92 20.58 -8.81
C GLU A 21 -6.34 19.17 -8.82
N TRP A 22 -7.17 18.19 -8.46
CA TRP A 22 -6.83 16.78 -8.59
C TRP A 22 -7.20 16.27 -9.97
N LYS A 23 -6.20 15.97 -10.81
CA LYS A 23 -6.38 15.47 -12.17
C LYS A 23 -6.00 13.99 -12.25
N THR A 24 -6.78 13.21 -13.00
CA THR A 24 -6.50 11.79 -13.22
C THR A 24 -5.18 11.62 -13.96
N ALA A 25 -4.32 10.77 -13.42
CA ALA A 25 -3.03 10.41 -13.99
C ALA A 25 -3.12 9.00 -14.61
N GLY A 26 -3.21 8.94 -15.94
CA GLY A 26 -3.27 7.67 -16.68
C GLY A 26 -4.66 7.01 -16.65
N LEU A 27 -4.68 5.69 -16.86
CA LEU A 27 -5.91 4.90 -16.98
C LEU A 27 -6.50 4.52 -15.63
N ILE A 28 -7.83 4.53 -15.55
CA ILE A 28 -8.59 3.95 -14.44
C ILE A 28 -8.44 2.43 -14.47
N LYS A 29 -8.06 1.83 -13.33
CA LYS A 29 -7.86 0.38 -13.21
C LYS A 29 -8.84 -0.22 -12.21
N LYS A 30 -9.04 -1.53 -12.26
CA LYS A 30 -9.76 -2.23 -11.19
C LYS A 30 -9.00 -2.09 -9.86
N ALA A 31 -9.73 -1.87 -8.78
CA ALA A 31 -9.15 -1.92 -7.44
C ALA A 31 -8.87 -3.37 -7.06
N GLU A 32 -7.75 -3.61 -6.39
CA GLU A 32 -7.39 -4.94 -5.93
C GLU A 32 -8.28 -5.36 -4.76
N GLU A 33 -8.57 -6.65 -4.68
CA GLU A 33 -9.36 -7.22 -3.59
C GLU A 33 -8.67 -6.94 -2.24
N GLY A 34 -9.44 -6.43 -1.28
CA GLY A 34 -8.94 -6.03 0.05
C GLY A 34 -8.67 -4.53 0.18
N ILE A 35 -8.52 -3.79 -0.92
CA ILE A 35 -8.45 -2.32 -0.89
C ILE A 35 -9.87 -1.75 -0.83
N LYS A 36 -10.22 -1.11 0.28
CA LYS A 36 -11.55 -0.53 0.49
C LYS A 36 -11.75 0.76 -0.32
N PRO A 37 -13.00 1.16 -0.62
CA PRO A 37 -13.27 2.50 -1.12
C PRO A 37 -12.73 3.58 -0.17
N GLY A 38 -12.15 4.64 -0.73
CA GLY A 38 -11.52 5.71 0.03
C GLY A 38 -10.54 6.56 -0.77
N ILE A 39 -10.06 7.63 -0.14
CA ILE A 39 -8.99 8.49 -0.65
C ILE A 39 -7.72 8.14 0.12
N TYR A 40 -6.68 7.74 -0.59
CA TYR A 40 -5.38 7.41 -0.02
C TYR A 40 -4.33 8.41 -0.47
N ASN A 41 -3.97 9.31 0.43
CA ASN A 41 -3.02 10.39 0.19
C ASN A 41 -1.58 9.86 0.24
N ILE A 42 -1.18 9.07 -0.76
CA ILE A 42 0.15 8.43 -0.81
C ILE A 42 1.31 9.43 -0.83
N TYR A 43 1.07 10.69 -1.20
CA TYR A 43 2.06 11.78 -1.05
C TYR A 43 2.46 12.08 0.41
N LEU A 44 1.70 11.60 1.39
CA LEU A 44 2.04 11.69 2.81
C LEU A 44 2.92 10.52 3.27
N ALA A 45 3.26 9.59 2.37
CA ALA A 45 4.07 8.44 2.72
C ALA A 45 5.45 8.85 3.20
N LYS A 46 5.86 8.25 4.32
CA LYS A 46 7.23 8.37 4.83
C LYS A 46 8.04 7.19 4.30
N THR A 47 9.28 7.46 3.88
CA THR A 47 10.22 6.39 3.54
C THR A 47 10.43 5.48 4.74
N ALA A 48 10.37 4.17 4.52
CA ALA A 48 10.59 3.20 5.57
C ALA A 48 12.00 3.35 6.17
N GLU A 49 12.05 3.48 7.49
CA GLU A 49 13.27 3.34 8.29
C GLU A 49 13.72 1.88 8.27
N THR A 50 15.01 1.65 8.02
CA THR A 50 15.62 0.32 7.89
C THR A 50 16.21 -0.23 9.19
N ASN A 51 16.18 0.55 10.28
CA ASN A 51 16.75 0.18 11.57
C ASN A 51 15.75 -0.62 12.43
N ASN A 52 15.61 -1.92 12.13
CA ASN A 52 14.84 -2.90 12.94
C ASN A 52 13.36 -2.54 13.19
N LYS A 53 12.75 -1.75 12.32
CA LYS A 53 11.34 -1.39 12.40
C LYS A 53 10.49 -2.39 11.62
N VAL A 54 9.37 -2.77 12.21
CA VAL A 54 8.37 -3.66 11.60
C VAL A 54 7.19 -2.81 11.15
N TYR A 55 6.74 -3.02 9.92
CA TYR A 55 5.59 -2.33 9.32
C TYR A 55 4.50 -3.35 8.99
N GLU A 56 3.41 -3.30 9.76
CA GLU A 56 2.26 -4.18 9.58
C GLU A 56 1.10 -3.43 8.95
N GLY A 57 0.62 -3.92 7.81
CA GLY A 57 -0.42 -3.21 7.09
C GLY A 57 -0.62 -3.65 5.65
N LEU A 58 -1.52 -2.95 4.98
CA LEU A 58 -2.03 -3.28 3.66
C LEU A 58 -1.07 -2.79 2.56
N ILE A 59 -0.67 -3.67 1.64
CA ILE A 59 0.03 -3.23 0.42
C ILE A 59 -0.97 -2.56 -0.52
N LEU A 60 -0.83 -1.25 -0.68
CA LEU A 60 -1.83 -0.39 -1.32
C LEU A 60 -1.53 -0.15 -2.81
N PHE A 61 -0.28 0.12 -3.15
CA PHE A 61 0.11 0.49 -4.51
C PHE A 61 1.57 0.17 -4.79
N ILE A 62 1.84 -0.20 -6.04
CA ILE A 62 3.20 -0.37 -6.56
C ILE A 62 3.33 0.61 -7.71
N ASP A 63 4.18 1.61 -7.51
CA ASP A 63 4.59 2.53 -8.55
C ASP A 63 5.85 2.00 -9.21
N LYS A 64 5.67 1.39 -10.39
CA LYS A 64 6.81 0.87 -11.16
C LYS A 64 7.64 1.96 -11.81
N GLN A 65 7.10 3.17 -12.00
CA GLN A 65 7.83 4.28 -12.60
C GLN A 65 8.80 4.88 -11.58
N GLU A 66 8.33 5.08 -10.35
CA GLU A 66 9.15 5.59 -9.24
C GLU A 66 9.93 4.49 -8.51
N GLY A 67 9.66 3.22 -8.80
CA GLY A 67 10.29 2.09 -8.10
C GLY A 67 9.91 2.00 -6.63
N LEU A 68 8.65 2.32 -6.29
CA LEU A 68 8.16 2.38 -4.91
C LEU A 68 6.98 1.44 -4.67
N VAL A 69 6.93 0.89 -3.47
CA VAL A 69 5.78 0.17 -2.90
C VAL A 69 5.22 1.00 -1.76
N TYR A 70 3.92 1.27 -1.80
CA TYR A 70 3.20 1.96 -0.75
C TYR A 70 2.43 0.97 0.11
N GLN A 71 2.68 1.00 1.41
CA GLN A 71 1.95 0.26 2.43
C GLN A 71 1.14 1.25 3.28
N GLN A 72 -0.11 0.90 3.58
CA GLN A 72 -0.89 1.59 4.59
C GLN A 72 -0.72 0.89 5.93
N VAL A 73 -0.13 1.58 6.90
CA VAL A 73 0.07 1.11 8.27
C VAL A 73 -0.89 1.90 9.16
N ASN A 74 -1.93 1.23 9.66
CA ASN A 74 -3.07 1.90 10.31
C ASN A 74 -3.71 2.99 9.41
N LYS A 75 -3.51 4.27 9.75
CA LYS A 75 -3.99 5.44 8.98
C LYS A 75 -2.86 6.18 8.25
N ASP A 76 -1.63 5.77 8.47
CA ASP A 76 -0.44 6.38 7.87
C ASP A 76 0.01 5.59 6.63
N PHE A 77 0.91 6.21 5.87
CA PHE A 77 1.48 5.62 4.66
C PHE A 77 2.98 5.50 4.79
N VAL A 78 3.51 4.37 4.34
CA VAL A 78 4.94 4.07 4.30
C VAL A 78 5.31 3.67 2.88
N SER A 79 6.45 4.17 2.40
CA SER A 79 7.00 3.79 1.09
C SER A 79 8.27 2.96 1.25
N HIS A 80 8.36 1.89 0.48
CA HIS A 80 9.48 0.96 0.42
C HIS A 80 10.05 0.95 -1.00
N LYS A 81 11.35 0.73 -1.14
CA LYS A 81 11.96 0.56 -2.47
C LYS A 81 11.51 -0.77 -3.09
N LEU A 82 11.01 -0.73 -4.32
CA LEU A 82 10.51 -1.89 -5.05
C LEU A 82 11.60 -2.93 -5.32
N GLU A 83 12.84 -2.49 -5.55
CA GLU A 83 13.99 -3.36 -5.83
C GLU A 83 14.32 -4.35 -4.70
N LEU A 84 13.88 -4.06 -3.48
CA LEU A 84 14.09 -4.93 -2.31
C LEU A 84 13.10 -6.10 -2.25
N PHE A 85 12.10 -6.12 -3.13
CA PHE A 85 11.11 -7.18 -3.21
C PHE A 85 11.42 -8.11 -4.38
N SER A 86 11.61 -9.40 -4.09
CA SER A 86 11.78 -10.43 -5.11
C SER A 86 11.00 -11.69 -4.69
N PRO A 87 9.75 -11.88 -5.15
CA PRO A 87 8.98 -11.09 -6.14
C PRO A 87 8.28 -9.83 -5.57
N PRO A 88 7.62 -8.99 -6.40
CA PRO A 88 6.81 -7.86 -5.92
C PRO A 88 5.75 -8.29 -4.89
N PRO A 89 5.42 -7.42 -3.91
CA PRO A 89 4.53 -7.78 -2.82
C PRO A 89 3.06 -7.87 -3.29
N PRO A 90 2.22 -8.67 -2.59
CA PRO A 90 0.83 -8.88 -2.99
C PRO A 90 -0.03 -7.63 -2.69
N LEU A 91 -0.48 -6.93 -3.73
CA LEU A 91 -1.43 -5.82 -3.60
C LEU A 91 -2.73 -6.27 -2.91
N GLY A 92 -3.28 -5.39 -2.08
CA GLY A 92 -4.55 -5.63 -1.38
C GLY A 92 -4.47 -6.63 -0.22
N LYS A 93 -3.28 -7.11 0.14
CA LYS A 93 -3.07 -8.02 1.28
C LYS A 93 -2.33 -7.32 2.42
N ASN A 94 -2.68 -7.71 3.65
CA ASN A 94 -1.93 -7.31 4.84
C ASN A 94 -0.64 -8.13 4.94
N VAL A 95 0.46 -7.44 5.19
CA VAL A 95 1.78 -8.04 5.37
C VAL A 95 2.50 -7.38 6.54
N SER A 96 3.48 -8.08 7.09
CA SER A 96 4.50 -7.55 7.99
C SER A 96 5.80 -7.42 7.19
N ILE A 97 6.37 -6.21 7.15
CA ILE A 97 7.64 -5.93 6.50
C ILE A 97 8.66 -5.56 7.57
N GLN A 98 9.79 -6.27 7.58
CA GLN A 98 10.93 -5.98 8.44
C GLN A 98 12.21 -5.91 7.60
N TYR A 99 13.09 -4.98 7.96
CA TYR A 99 14.39 -4.85 7.32
C TYR A 99 15.46 -5.59 8.14
N GLU A 100 16.20 -6.47 7.47
CA GLU A 100 17.38 -7.15 7.99
C GLU A 100 18.63 -6.48 7.41
N ASN A 101 19.53 -6.01 8.29
CA ASN A 101 20.82 -5.41 7.92
C ASN A 101 20.74 -4.32 6.84
N GLN A 102 19.70 -3.48 6.88
CA GLN A 102 19.49 -2.32 6.00
C GLN A 102 19.32 -2.58 4.49
N GLU A 103 19.54 -3.80 4.02
CA GLU A 103 19.54 -4.16 2.59
C GLU A 103 18.59 -5.29 2.23
N LYS A 104 18.16 -6.11 3.21
CA LYS A 104 17.25 -7.23 2.97
C LYS A 104 15.89 -6.97 3.58
N LEU A 105 14.85 -7.32 2.82
CA LEU A 105 13.47 -7.20 3.24
C LEU A 105 12.91 -8.58 3.54
N ASN A 106 12.43 -8.76 4.77
CA ASN A 106 11.64 -9.91 5.17
C ASN A 106 10.16 -9.53 5.07
N LEU A 107 9.40 -10.30 4.29
CA LEU A 107 7.96 -10.11 4.08
C LEU A 107 7.19 -11.33 4.56
N ILE A 108 6.30 -11.11 5.51
CA ILE A 108 5.41 -12.14 6.04
C ILE A 108 3.98 -11.75 5.69
N LYS A 109 3.24 -12.64 5.02
CA LYS A 109 1.80 -12.43 4.80
C LYS A 109 1.06 -12.60 6.12
N ILE A 110 0.25 -11.61 6.48
CA ILE A 110 -0.62 -11.70 7.65
C ILE A 110 -1.97 -12.17 7.13
N ASP A 111 -2.24 -13.47 7.24
CA ASP A 111 -3.58 -13.98 6.96
C ASP A 111 -4.55 -13.37 7.97
N ALA A 112 -5.65 -12.83 7.47
CA ALA A 112 -6.75 -12.44 8.34
C ALA A 112 -7.26 -13.69 9.04
N VAL A 113 -6.90 -13.89 10.31
CA VAL A 113 -7.50 -14.91 11.15
C VAL A 113 -9.01 -14.71 11.05
N SER A 114 -9.70 -15.67 10.42
CA SER A 114 -11.14 -15.64 10.35
C SER A 114 -11.63 -15.78 11.78
N ASN A 115 -12.04 -14.67 12.40
CA ASN A 115 -12.89 -14.73 13.58
C ASN A 115 -14.26 -15.22 13.11
N LYS A 116 -14.37 -16.53 12.82
CA LYS A 116 -15.63 -17.25 12.83
C LYS A 116 -16.07 -17.32 14.29
N LYS A 117 -16.65 -16.23 14.80
CA LYS A 117 -17.55 -16.32 15.94
C LYS A 117 -18.77 -17.08 15.46
N THR A 118 -18.77 -18.39 15.68
CA THR A 118 -19.96 -19.22 15.64
C THR A 118 -20.91 -18.70 16.73
N HIS A 119 -21.90 -17.91 16.34
CA HIS A 119 -23.09 -17.74 17.16
C HIS A 119 -23.80 -19.10 17.18
N LYS A 120 -23.54 -19.89 18.23
CA LYS A 120 -24.44 -20.97 18.62
C LYS A 120 -25.67 -20.29 19.21
N ILE A 121 -26.80 -20.46 18.52
CA ILE A 121 -28.15 -20.26 19.05
C ILE A 121 -28.54 -21.58 19.72
#